data_AF-A0A851UYI3-F1
#
_entry.id   AF-A0A851UYI3-F1
#
_cell.length_a   1.000
_cell.length_b   1.000
_cell.length_c   1.000
_cell.angle_alpha   90.00
_cell.angle_beta   90.00
_cell.angle_gamma   90.00
#
_symmetry.space_group_name_H-M   'P 1'
#
loop_
_entity.id
_entity.type
_entity.pdbx_description
1 polymer ?
#
loop_
_entity_poly.entity_id
_entity_poly.type
_entity_poly.pdbx_seq_one_letter_code
_entity_poly.pdbx_strand_id
1 'polypeptide(L)'
;QDSRWLPVLVASRIVFIPLLMLCNVKARHCGAQRHHFVFKHDAWFIAFMAAFAFSNGYLASLCMCFGPKKVKPAEAETAGNIMSFFLCLGLALGAVLSFLLRALV
;
A
#
# COMPACT_ATOMS: atom_id res chain seq x y z
N GLN A 1 -21.61 -0.87 13.68
CA GLN A 1 -20.71 -2.01 13.94
C GLN A 1 -19.42 -1.73 13.19
N ASP A 2 -18.51 -1.13 13.93
CA ASP A 2 -17.29 -0.49 13.44
C ASP A 2 -16.31 -1.55 12.98
N SER A 3 -16.06 -1.57 11.67
CA SER A 3 -15.25 -2.58 11.00
C SER A 3 -13.78 -2.36 11.32
N ARG A 4 -13.37 -2.73 12.54
CA ARG A 4 -11.99 -2.71 13.04
C ARG A 4 -11.02 -3.53 12.17
N TRP A 5 -11.56 -4.37 11.28
CA TRP A 5 -10.80 -5.14 10.30
C TRP A 5 -10.18 -4.27 9.20
N LEU A 6 -10.81 -3.16 8.81
CA LEU A 6 -10.29 -2.24 7.77
C LEU A 6 -8.94 -1.61 8.18
N PRO A 7 -8.80 -0.95 9.35
CA PRO A 7 -7.52 -0.37 9.75
C PRO A 7 -6.46 -1.44 10.02
N VAL A 8 -6.84 -2.63 10.51
CA VAL A 8 -5.90 -3.75 10.70
C VAL A 8 -5.37 -4.28 9.35
N LEU A 9 -6.22 -4.41 8.33
CA LEU A 9 -5.78 -4.77 6.98
C LEU A 9 -4.93 -3.69 6.31
N VAL A 10 -5.13 -2.41 6.67
CA VAL A 10 -4.29 -1.31 6.20
C VAL A 10 -2.95 -1.32 6.92
N ALA A 11 -2.91 -1.57 8.23
CA ALA A 11 -1.66 -1.64 8.99
C ALA A 11 -0.80 -2.85 8.56
N SER A 12 -1.41 -3.99 8.24
CA SER A 12 -0.68 -5.16 7.73
C SER A 12 0.00 -4.89 6.38
N ARG A 13 -0.39 -3.84 5.64
CA ARG A 13 0.28 -3.39 4.40
C ARG A 13 1.72 -2.96 4.63
N ILE A 14 2.01 -2.38 5.80
CA ILE A 14 3.35 -1.87 6.14
C ILE A 14 4.36 -3.01 6.19
N VAL A 15 3.92 -4.22 6.58
CA VAL A 15 4.75 -5.43 6.63
C VAL A 15 5.19 -5.88 5.22
N PHE A 16 4.42 -5.58 4.17
CA PHE A 16 4.82 -5.92 2.81
C PHE A 16 5.99 -5.06 2.31
N ILE A 17 6.19 -3.84 2.82
CA ILE A 17 7.31 -2.95 2.41
C ILE A 17 8.69 -3.56 2.71
N PRO A 18 9.01 -3.98 3.95
CA PRO A 18 10.28 -4.64 4.24
C PRO A 18 10.39 -6.00 3.57
N LEU A 19 9.29 -6.75 3.45
CA LEU A 19 9.29 -8.03 2.71
C LEU A 19 9.66 -7.84 1.22
N LEU A 20 9.14 -6.79 0.57
CA LEU A 20 9.47 -6.46 -0.81
C LEU A 20 10.92 -5.94 -0.95
N MET A 21 11.45 -5.21 0.04
CA MET A 21 12.87 -4.84 0.08
C MET A 21 13.81 -6.04 0.28
N LEU A 22 13.38 -7.05 1.06
CA LEU A 22 14.11 -8.31 1.26
C LEU A 22 14.06 -9.23 0.02
N CYS A 23 13.06 -9.08 -0.84
CA CYS A 23 12.96 -9.78 -2.12
C CYS A 23 13.79 -9.09 -3.21
N ASN A 24 15.06 -9.50 -3.32
CA ASN A 24 15.97 -9.34 -4.47
C ASN A 24 15.62 -8.25 -5.51
N VAL A 25 15.55 -6.98 -5.08
CA VAL A 25 15.75 -5.86 -6.00
C VAL A 25 17.22 -5.89 -6.35
N LYS A 26 17.55 -6.41 -7.54
CA LYS A 26 18.89 -6.32 -8.11
C LYS A 26 19.23 -4.84 -8.29
N ALA A 27 19.74 -4.21 -7.24
CA ALA A 27 20.38 -2.90 -7.32
C ALA A 27 21.59 -3.06 -8.25
N ARG A 28 21.43 -2.65 -9.51
CA ARG A 28 22.46 -2.73 -10.55
C ARG A 28 23.61 -1.74 -10.34
N HIS A 29 23.70 -1.05 -9.20
CA HIS A 29 24.75 -0.08 -8.96
C HIS A 29 25.48 -0.33 -7.64
N CYS A 30 26.75 -0.69 -7.80
CA CYS A 30 27.83 -0.75 -6.83
C CYS A 30 27.71 -1.80 -5.71
N GLY A 31 28.67 -2.73 -5.77
CA GLY A 31 28.79 -3.84 -4.83
C GLY A 31 28.97 -3.36 -3.40
N ALA A 32 28.06 -3.78 -2.54
CA ALA A 32 28.31 -4.31 -1.20
C ALA A 32 26.98 -4.34 -0.45
N GLN A 33 26.24 -5.46 -0.51
CA GLN A 33 25.44 -5.92 0.64
C GLN A 33 25.12 -7.41 0.50
N ARG A 34 25.72 -8.15 1.42
CA ARG A 34 25.60 -9.59 1.64
C ARG A 34 24.30 -9.86 2.40
N HIS A 35 23.15 -9.79 1.74
CA HIS A 35 21.88 -10.21 2.36
C HIS A 35 21.53 -11.63 1.92
N HIS A 36 21.35 -12.50 2.92
CA HIS A 36 21.14 -13.93 2.76
C HIS A 36 19.97 -14.19 1.81
N PHE A 37 20.24 -14.92 0.73
CA PHE A 37 19.33 -15.19 -0.36
C PHE A 37 18.28 -16.24 0.06
N VAL A 38 17.30 -15.84 0.89
CA VAL A 38 16.32 -16.78 1.47
C VAL A 38 15.17 -17.11 0.50
N PHE A 39 14.87 -16.26 -0.50
CA PHE A 39 13.84 -16.53 -1.51
C PHE A 39 14.40 -16.47 -2.93
N LYS A 40 14.77 -17.64 -3.46
CA LYS A 40 15.37 -17.83 -4.80
C LYS A 40 14.43 -17.52 -5.97
N HIS A 41 13.13 -17.49 -5.74
CA HIS A 41 12.11 -17.49 -6.80
C HIS A 41 11.35 -16.17 -6.83
N ASP A 42 11.45 -15.45 -7.94
CA ASP A 42 10.69 -14.21 -8.22
C ASP A 42 9.17 -14.41 -8.12
N ALA A 43 8.70 -15.67 -8.17
CA ALA A 43 7.30 -16.05 -7.98
C ALA A 43 6.74 -15.62 -6.61
N TRP A 44 7.53 -15.65 -5.54
CA TRP A 44 7.08 -15.19 -4.22
C TRP A 44 6.86 -13.69 -4.18
N PHE A 45 7.78 -12.93 -4.80
CA PHE A 45 7.62 -11.48 -4.96
C PHE A 45 6.35 -11.16 -5.74
N ILE A 46 6.10 -11.85 -6.86
CA ILE A 46 4.89 -11.67 -7.68
C ILE A 46 3.62 -12.01 -6.87
N ALA A 47 3.63 -13.12 -6.12
CA ALA A 47 2.49 -13.52 -5.29
C ALA A 47 2.19 -12.49 -4.18
N PHE A 48 3.21 -11.99 -3.49
CA PHE A 48 3.05 -10.95 -2.47
C PHE A 48 2.59 -9.62 -3.07
N MET A 49 3.14 -9.21 -4.23
CA MET A 49 2.71 -8.03 -4.96
C MET A 49 1.27 -8.14 -5.44
N ALA A 50 0.85 -9.31 -5.95
CA ALA A 50 -0.52 -9.55 -6.40
C ALA A 50 -1.50 -9.51 -5.24
N ALA A 51 -1.21 -10.19 -4.13
CA ALA A 51 -2.02 -10.13 -2.92
C ALA A 51 -2.08 -8.69 -2.37
N PHE A 52 -0.95 -7.97 -2.42
CA PHE A 52 -0.88 -6.58 -2.01
C PHE A 52 -1.77 -5.69 -2.88
N ALA A 53 -1.62 -5.75 -4.20
CA ALA A 53 -2.39 -4.94 -5.15
C ALA A 53 -3.89 -5.26 -5.08
N PHE A 54 -4.26 -6.55 -5.07
CA PHE A 54 -5.65 -6.99 -5.02
C PHE A 54 -6.37 -6.44 -3.80
N SER A 55 -5.77 -6.59 -2.62
CA SER A 55 -6.47 -6.17 -1.41
C SER A 55 -6.37 -4.66 -1.14
N ASN A 56 -5.43 -3.92 -1.76
CA ASN A 56 -5.51 -2.45 -1.82
C ASN A 56 -6.68 -2.00 -2.71
N GLY A 57 -6.81 -2.55 -3.92
CA GLY A 57 -7.89 -2.21 -4.83
C GLY A 57 -9.26 -2.53 -4.24
N TYR A 58 -9.43 -3.71 -3.66
CA TYR A 58 -10.70 -4.13 -3.06
C TYR A 58 -11.11 -3.23 -1.88
N LEU A 59 -10.19 -2.94 -0.94
CA LEU A 59 -10.52 -2.08 0.20
C LEU A 59 -10.75 -0.64 -0.22
N ALA A 60 -9.96 -0.09 -1.16
CA ALA A 60 -10.14 1.27 -1.64
C ALA A 60 -11.52 1.46 -2.29
N SER A 61 -11.94 0.54 -3.17
CA SER A 61 -13.27 0.56 -3.78
C SER A 61 -14.38 0.44 -2.73
N LEU A 62 -14.25 -0.48 -1.77
CA LEU A 62 -15.23 -0.60 -0.69
C LEU A 62 -15.33 0.69 0.14
N CYS A 63 -14.20 1.29 0.52
CA CYS A 63 -14.19 2.55 1.25
C CYS A 63 -14.88 3.65 0.45
N MET A 64 -14.55 3.84 -0.82
CA MET A 64 -15.16 4.89 -1.66
C MET A 64 -16.64 4.66 -1.94
N CYS A 65 -17.10 3.40 -2.08
CA CYS A 65 -18.51 3.11 -2.32
C CYS A 65 -19.38 3.15 -1.05
N PHE A 66 -18.84 2.75 0.11
CA PHE A 66 -19.59 2.68 1.37
C PHE A 66 -19.38 3.89 2.29
N GLY A 67 -18.31 4.66 2.12
CA GLY A 67 -18.01 5.86 2.92
C GLY A 67 -19.10 6.92 2.82
N PRO A 68 -19.49 7.38 1.61
CA PRO A 68 -20.55 8.37 1.45
C PRO A 68 -21.92 7.88 1.92
N LYS A 69 -22.14 6.56 1.97
CA LYS A 69 -23.39 5.95 2.47
C LYS A 69 -23.49 5.96 4.00
N LYS A 70 -22.41 6.30 4.72
CA LYS A 70 -22.40 6.43 6.18
C LYS A 70 -22.80 7.83 6.67
N VAL A 71 -22.84 8.81 5.78
CA VAL A 71 -23.25 10.19 6.09
C VAL A 71 -24.65 10.48 5.56
N LYS A 72 -25.22 11.61 5.98
CA LYS A 72 -26.51 12.08 5.45
C LYS A 72 -26.36 12.32 3.93
N PRO A 73 -27.40 12.05 3.12
CA PRO A 73 -27.32 12.20 1.66
C PRO A 73 -26.94 13.64 1.23
N ALA A 74 -27.32 14.67 2.00
CA ALA A 74 -26.91 16.06 1.76
C ALA A 74 -25.39 16.30 1.93
N GLU A 75 -24.71 15.47 2.72
CA GLU A 75 -23.27 15.59 3.01
C GLU A 75 -22.44 14.53 2.26
N ALA A 76 -23.09 13.64 1.50
CA ALA A 76 -22.44 12.52 0.82
C ALA A 76 -21.46 12.98 -0.26
N GLU A 77 -21.78 14.07 -0.97
CA GLU A 77 -20.92 14.67 -1.98
C GLU A 77 -19.63 15.22 -1.35
N THR A 78 -19.76 16.02 -0.27
CA THR A 78 -18.64 16.55 0.49
C THR A 78 -17.76 15.44 1.06
N ALA A 79 -18.38 14.40 1.62
CA ALA A 79 -17.66 13.24 2.13
C ALA A 79 -16.86 12.52 1.03
N GLY A 80 -17.45 12.33 -0.15
CA GLY A 80 -16.76 11.74 -1.31
C GLY A 80 -15.54 12.55 -1.76
N ASN A 81 -15.64 13.88 -1.77
CA ASN A 81 -14.52 14.77 -2.08
C ASN A 81 -13.39 14.67 -1.05
N ILE A 82 -13.70 14.67 0.25
CA ILE A 82 -12.70 14.52 1.31
C ILE A 82 -11.99 13.17 1.19
N MET A 83 -12.73 12.08 0.93
CA MET A 83 -12.15 10.75 0.74
C MET A 83 -11.20 10.69 -0.46
N SER A 84 -11.55 11.32 -1.57
CA SER A 84 -10.70 11.39 -2.77
C SER A 84 -9.44 12.22 -2.52
N PHE A 85 -9.56 13.32 -1.78
CA PHE A 85 -8.41 14.13 -1.36
C PHE A 85 -7.41 13.30 -0.53
N PHE A 86 -7.88 12.57 0.49
CA PHE A 86 -7.01 11.73 1.31
C PHE A 86 -6.37 10.58 0.51
N LEU A 87 -7.08 10.02 -0.47
CA LEU A 87 -6.50 9.04 -1.39
C LEU A 87 -5.33 9.65 -2.19
N CYS A 88 -5.55 10.81 -2.82
CA CYS A 88 -4.52 11.51 -3.58
C CYS A 88 -3.33 11.92 -2.71
N LEU A 89 -3.59 12.40 -1.49
CA LEU A 89 -2.56 12.73 -0.51
C LEU A 89 -1.72 11.49 -0.14
N GLY A 90 -2.37 10.35 0.10
CA GLY A 90 -1.68 9.09 0.36
C GLY A 90 -0.80 8.64 -0.80
N LEU A 91 -1.27 8.80 -2.05
CA LEU A 91 -0.48 8.51 -3.25
C LEU A 91 0.72 9.44 -3.40
N ALA A 92 0.54 10.74 -3.16
CA ALA A 92 1.62 11.73 -3.21
C ALA A 92 2.68 11.46 -2.14
N LEU A 93 2.27 11.20 -0.89
CA LEU A 93 3.18 10.83 0.19
C LEU A 93 3.91 9.51 -0.12
N GLY A 94 3.20 8.51 -0.66
CA GLY A 94 3.80 7.24 -1.09
C GLY A 94 4.86 7.43 -2.18
N ALA A 95 4.63 8.34 -3.13
CA ALA A 95 5.63 8.69 -4.15
C ALA A 95 6.87 9.34 -3.53
N VAL A 96 6.71 10.33 -2.64
CA VAL A 96 7.82 10.98 -1.93
C VAL A 96 8.61 9.97 -1.10
N LEU A 97 7.93 9.09 -0.36
CA LEU A 97 8.58 8.01 0.40
C LEU A 97 9.33 7.05 -0.50
N SER A 98 8.82 6.76 -1.71
CA SER A 98 9.52 5.90 -2.67
C SER A 98 10.84 6.51 -3.13
N PHE A 99 10.90 7.84 -3.32
CA PHE A 99 12.16 8.53 -3.60
C PHE A 99 13.10 8.50 -2.40
N LEU A 100 12.59 8.71 -1.19
CA LEU A 100 13.39 8.67 0.04
C LEU A 100 13.98 7.27 0.29
N LEU A 101 13.19 6.21 0.11
CA LEU A 101 13.65 4.83 0.23
C LEU A 101 14.72 4.49 -0.82
N ARG A 102 14.59 5.00 -2.05
CA ARG A 102 15.63 4.89 -3.09
C ARG A 102 16.89 5.69 -2.80
N ALA A 103 16.80 6.76 -1.99
CA ALA A 103 17.95 7.55 -1.58
C ALA A 103 18.67 6.94 -0.35
N LEU A 104 17.94 6.20 0.48
CA LEU A 104 18.46 5.54 1.68
C LEU A 104 19.09 4.17 1.39
N VAL A 105 18.61 3.46 0.35
CA VAL A 105 19.22 2.24 -0.21
C VAL A 105 20.29 2.61 -1.22
#